data_AF-A0A0F9JR46-F1
#
_entry.id   AF-A0A0F9JR46-F1
#
_cell.length_a   1.000
_cell.length_b   1.000
_cell.length_c   1.000
_cell.angle_alpha   90.00
_cell.angle_beta   90.00
_cell.angle_gamma   90.00
#
_symmetry.space_group_name_H-M   'P 1'
#
loop_
_entity.id
_entity.type
_entity.pdbx_description
1 polymer ?
#
loop_
_entity_poly.entity_id
_entity_poly.type
_entity_poly.pdbx_seq_one_letter_code
_entity_poly.pdbx_strand_id
1 'polypeptide(L)'
;MLECNTSTTQPPSGADKFRARFDEERKRIMSIYDQRVAKLAMKIILFGYKGSGKTSFLMTGRKPILIHSFDPGGTLHMWKKHSAMIEAGDLLIDSRFEEENLMQPKSWELWVREYERLEASKFFDGIGTYAIDTLTLMGDNVLNWCKDKDPKYDNDKVPDRRHYHRQAFYKAGMMKRLTSLP
;
A
#
# COMPACT_ATOMS: atom_id res chain seq x y z
N MET A 1 3.02 -72.31 -26.70
CA MET A 1 3.00 -71.23 -27.72
C MET A 1 3.10 -69.91 -26.95
N LEU A 2 4.18 -69.15 -27.18
CA LEU A 2 4.47 -67.87 -26.54
C LEU A 2 3.78 -66.76 -27.34
N GLU A 3 2.86 -66.02 -26.74
CA GLU A 3 2.29 -64.81 -27.33
C GLU A 3 3.20 -63.62 -27.03
N CYS A 4 3.83 -63.09 -28.09
CA CYS A 4 4.64 -61.89 -28.05
C CYS A 4 3.71 -60.67 -28.10
N ASN A 5 3.55 -59.99 -26.97
CA ASN A 5 2.69 -58.82 -26.85
C ASN A 5 3.53 -57.54 -27.07
N THR A 6 3.65 -57.09 -28.32
CA THR A 6 4.29 -55.82 -28.67
C THR A 6 3.26 -54.71 -28.70
N SER A 7 2.96 -54.09 -27.55
CA SER A 7 2.20 -52.84 -27.52
C SER A 7 3.13 -51.68 -27.88
N THR A 8 3.21 -51.37 -29.17
CA THR A 8 3.94 -50.20 -29.67
C THR A 8 3.09 -48.96 -29.40
N THR A 9 3.30 -48.30 -28.27
CA THR A 9 2.71 -46.98 -28.01
C THR A 9 3.35 -45.97 -28.97
N GLN A 10 2.59 -45.52 -29.97
CA GLN A 10 3.06 -44.46 -30.86
C GLN A 10 3.34 -43.19 -30.05
N PRO A 11 4.42 -42.46 -30.36
CA PRO A 11 4.76 -41.23 -29.65
C PRO A 11 3.63 -40.21 -29.83
N PRO A 12 3.28 -39.45 -28.78
CA PRO A 12 2.16 -38.52 -28.82
C PRO A 12 2.33 -37.52 -29.97
N SER A 13 1.23 -37.26 -30.67
CA SER A 13 1.22 -36.35 -31.81
C SER A 13 1.58 -34.92 -31.38
N GLY A 14 1.95 -34.07 -32.33
CA GLY A 14 2.23 -32.66 -32.04
C GLY A 14 1.05 -31.95 -31.35
N ALA A 15 -0.19 -32.35 -31.68
CA ALA A 15 -1.40 -31.82 -31.06
C ALA A 15 -1.57 -32.28 -29.60
N ASP A 16 -1.19 -33.52 -29.29
CA ASP A 16 -1.26 -34.07 -27.93
C ASP A 16 -0.20 -33.41 -27.02
N LYS A 17 1.01 -33.19 -27.55
CA LYS A 17 2.06 -32.45 -26.84
C LYS A 17 1.67 -30.99 -26.58
N PHE A 18 1.02 -30.34 -27.55
CA PHE A 18 0.51 -28.98 -27.38
C PHE A 18 -0.58 -28.91 -26.31
N ARG A 19 -1.58 -29.80 -26.35
CA ARG A 19 -2.66 -29.86 -25.35
C ARG A 19 -2.12 -30.10 -23.94
N ALA A 20 -1.20 -31.05 -23.77
CA ALA A 20 -0.57 -31.33 -22.48
C ALA A 20 0.14 -30.08 -21.91
N ARG A 21 0.91 -29.37 -22.74
CA ARG A 21 1.60 -28.13 -22.34
C ARG A 21 0.62 -27.00 -22.01
N PHE A 22 -0.47 -26.89 -22.77
CA PHE A 22 -1.53 -25.91 -22.52
C PHE A 22 -2.22 -26.17 -21.17
N ASP A 23 -2.57 -27.44 -20.88
CA ASP A 23 -3.24 -27.81 -19.63
C ASP A 23 -2.33 -27.64 -18.41
N GLU A 24 -1.04 -27.92 -18.55
CA GLU A 24 -0.05 -27.67 -17.51
C GLU A 24 0.07 -26.17 -17.21
N GLU A 25 0.21 -25.33 -18.24
CA GLU A 25 0.31 -23.89 -18.07
C GLU A 25 -0.99 -23.28 -17.53
N ARG A 26 -2.16 -23.79 -17.96
CA ARG A 26 -3.46 -23.41 -17.41
C ARG A 26 -3.54 -23.71 -15.91
N LYS A 27 -3.12 -24.91 -15.47
CA LYS A 27 -3.09 -25.27 -14.04
C LYS A 27 -2.14 -24.38 -13.26
N ARG A 28 -0.97 -24.08 -13.83
CA ARG A 28 0.01 -23.16 -13.23
C ARG A 28 -0.56 -21.74 -13.07
N ILE A 29 -1.26 -21.23 -14.08
CA ILE A 29 -1.90 -19.91 -14.02
C ILE A 29 -3.04 -19.92 -13.00
N MET A 30 -3.88 -20.95 -12.98
CA MET A 30 -4.98 -21.06 -12.02
C MET A 30 -4.49 -21.13 -10.57
N SER A 31 -3.40 -21.84 -10.29
CA SER A 31 -2.85 -21.93 -8.93
C SER A 31 -2.32 -20.59 -8.40
N ILE A 32 -1.97 -19.63 -9.27
CA ILE A 32 -1.62 -18.26 -8.87
C ILE A 32 -2.85 -17.56 -8.23
N TYR A 33 -4.06 -17.84 -8.71
CA TYR A 33 -5.27 -17.22 -8.18
C TYR A 33 -5.70 -17.83 -6.85
N ASP A 34 -5.58 -19.15 -6.68
CA ASP A 34 -5.92 -19.83 -5.42
C ASP A 34 -5.08 -19.31 -4.24
N GLN A 35 -3.79 -19.03 -4.49
CA GLN A 35 -2.90 -18.41 -3.50
C GLN A 35 -3.23 -16.93 -3.22
N ARG A 36 -3.92 -16.23 -4.15
CA ARG A 36 -4.29 -14.81 -4.03
C ARG A 36 -5.66 -14.61 -3.40
N VAL A 37 -6.61 -15.52 -3.57
CA VAL A 37 -7.94 -15.44 -2.94
C VAL A 37 -7.81 -15.48 -1.41
N ALA A 38 -6.82 -16.21 -0.87
CA ALA A 38 -6.48 -16.19 0.55
C ALA A 38 -5.93 -14.84 1.05
N LYS A 39 -5.55 -13.92 0.15
CA LYS A 39 -4.98 -12.59 0.43
C LYS A 39 -5.86 -11.44 -0.09
N LEU A 40 -7.18 -11.60 -0.09
CA LEU A 40 -8.12 -10.54 -0.51
C LEU A 40 -8.16 -9.40 0.52
N ALA A 41 -7.13 -8.56 0.54
CA ALA A 41 -7.15 -7.29 1.22
C ALA A 41 -7.98 -6.28 0.42
N MET A 42 -9.01 -5.71 1.04
CA MET A 42 -9.81 -4.65 0.43
C MET A 42 -9.00 -3.34 0.41
N LYS A 43 -8.73 -2.80 -0.77
CA LYS A 43 -8.03 -1.52 -0.94
C LYS A 43 -9.06 -0.46 -1.32
N ILE A 44 -9.11 0.64 -0.56
CA ILE A 44 -10.09 1.72 -0.78
C ILE A 44 -9.34 3.04 -0.90
N ILE A 45 -9.77 3.86 -1.85
CA ILE A 45 -9.45 5.28 -1.85
C ILE A 45 -10.75 6.02 -1.56
N LEU A 46 -10.79 6.70 -0.41
CA LEU A 46 -11.99 7.39 0.06
C LEU A 46 -11.80 8.90 -0.07
N PHE A 47 -12.65 9.53 -0.86
CA PHE A 47 -12.64 10.98 -1.09
C PHE A 47 -13.96 11.62 -0.69
N GLY A 48 -13.88 12.88 -0.25
CA GLY A 48 -15.06 13.66 0.08
C GLY A 48 -14.70 14.91 0.88
N TYR A 49 -15.59 15.89 0.89
CA TYR A 49 -15.43 17.12 1.65
C TYR A 49 -15.40 16.88 3.16
N LYS A 50 -15.00 17.89 3.94
CA LYS A 50 -15.10 17.86 5.40
C LYS A 50 -16.55 17.55 5.80
N GLY A 51 -16.74 16.65 6.77
CA GLY A 51 -18.07 16.24 7.23
C GLY A 51 -18.74 15.13 6.41
N SER A 52 -18.14 14.65 5.31
CA SER A 52 -18.72 13.57 4.48
C SER A 52 -18.67 12.17 5.10
N GLY A 53 -18.35 12.05 6.39
CA GLY A 53 -18.31 10.75 7.10
C GLY A 53 -17.06 9.90 6.86
N LYS A 54 -15.97 10.43 6.28
CA LYS A 54 -14.74 9.65 6.01
C LYS A 54 -14.15 8.99 7.26
N THR A 55 -14.03 9.76 8.34
CA THR A 55 -13.56 9.26 9.63
C THR A 55 -14.51 8.18 10.15
N SER A 56 -15.83 8.42 10.10
CA SER A 56 -16.82 7.43 10.54
C SER A 56 -16.73 6.13 9.74
N PHE A 57 -16.53 6.21 8.42
CA PHE A 57 -16.29 5.04 7.57
C PHE A 57 -15.01 4.32 7.99
N LEU A 58 -13.89 5.03 8.17
CA LEU A 58 -12.64 4.43 8.60
C LEU A 58 -12.81 3.70 9.94
N MET A 59 -13.60 4.25 10.87
CA MET A 59 -13.84 3.64 12.18
C MET A 59 -14.59 2.30 12.11
N THR A 60 -15.21 1.92 10.99
CA THR A 60 -15.81 0.59 10.81
C THR A 60 -14.81 -0.48 10.34
N GLY A 61 -13.57 -0.09 10.03
CA GLY A 61 -12.50 -1.01 9.65
C GLY A 61 -12.16 -2.04 10.73
N ARG A 62 -11.59 -3.16 10.32
CA ARG A 62 -11.13 -4.24 11.22
C ARG A 62 -10.06 -3.70 12.17
N LYS A 63 -10.15 -4.07 13.45
CA LYS A 63 -9.24 -3.61 14.50
C LYS A 63 -8.00 -4.51 14.62
N PRO A 64 -6.87 -3.97 15.12
CA PRO A 64 -6.63 -2.56 15.39
C PRO A 64 -6.51 -1.74 14.09
N ILE A 65 -6.94 -0.48 14.12
CA ILE A 65 -6.76 0.46 13.02
C ILE A 65 -5.50 1.27 13.26
N LEU A 66 -4.57 1.27 12.31
CA LEU A 66 -3.43 2.17 12.31
C LEU A 66 -3.65 3.30 11.31
N ILE A 67 -3.54 4.53 11.77
CA ILE A 67 -3.62 5.74 10.95
C ILE A 67 -2.27 6.45 11.00
N HIS A 68 -1.64 6.65 9.85
CA HIS A 68 -0.56 7.64 9.70
C HIS A 68 -1.18 8.94 9.19
N SER A 69 -1.19 9.97 10.05
CA SER A 69 -1.83 11.25 9.75
C SER A 69 -0.84 12.27 9.21
N PHE A 70 -1.23 12.92 8.13
CA PHE A 70 -0.59 14.03 7.44
C PHE A 70 -1.48 15.28 7.43
N ASP A 71 -2.71 15.22 7.96
CA ASP A 71 -3.64 16.35 8.02
C ASP A 71 -3.51 17.13 9.34
N PRO A 72 -2.96 18.36 9.32
CA PRO A 72 -2.71 19.13 10.54
C PRO A 72 -3.96 19.31 11.40
N GLY A 73 -3.92 18.78 12.62
CA GLY A 73 -5.03 18.86 13.58
C GLY A 73 -6.20 17.92 13.26
N GLY A 74 -6.10 17.09 12.22
CA GLY A 74 -7.11 16.09 11.88
C GLY A 74 -7.28 15.05 12.99
N THR A 75 -6.19 14.69 13.66
CA THR A 75 -6.17 13.68 14.72
C THR A 75 -6.76 14.14 16.05
N LEU A 76 -6.74 15.45 16.35
CA LEU A 76 -7.35 16.02 17.57
C LEU A 76 -8.84 15.71 17.65
N HIS A 77 -9.53 15.69 16.50
CA HIS A 77 -10.94 15.33 16.45
C HIS A 77 -11.16 13.84 16.76
N MET A 78 -10.27 12.98 16.26
CA MET A 78 -10.33 11.54 16.51
C MET A 78 -10.08 11.23 17.99
N TRP A 79 -9.10 11.89 18.61
CA TRP A 79 -8.83 11.76 20.05
C TRP A 79 -10.06 12.09 20.90
N LYS A 80 -10.73 13.21 20.59
CA LYS A 80 -11.93 13.64 21.33
C LYS A 80 -13.12 12.70 21.16
N LYS A 81 -13.28 12.09 19.98
CA LYS A 81 -14.46 11.25 19.67
C LYS A 81 -14.27 9.77 19.90
N HIS A 82 -13.04 9.29 19.89
CA HIS A 82 -12.70 7.87 19.90
C HIS A 82 -11.67 7.53 20.99
N SER A 83 -11.63 8.30 22.08
CA SER A 83 -10.71 8.07 23.21
C SER A 83 -10.79 6.65 23.75
N ALA A 84 -11.99 6.08 23.91
CA ALA A 84 -12.18 4.71 24.37
C ALA A 84 -11.52 3.66 23.46
N MET A 85 -11.52 3.89 22.14
CA MET A 85 -10.85 2.99 21.18
C MET A 85 -9.34 3.13 21.23
N ILE A 86 -8.84 4.34 21.48
CA ILE A 86 -7.40 4.61 21.64
C ILE A 86 -6.90 3.94 22.93
N GLU A 87 -7.63 4.11 24.03
CA GLU A 87 -7.32 3.49 25.33
C GLU A 87 -7.37 1.96 25.26
N ALA A 88 -8.31 1.40 24.51
CA ALA A 88 -8.42 -0.05 24.28
C ALA A 88 -7.35 -0.60 23.31
N GLY A 89 -6.59 0.26 22.61
CA GLY A 89 -5.64 -0.17 21.58
C GLY A 89 -6.28 -0.54 20.22
N ASP A 90 -7.59 -0.34 20.06
CA ASP A 90 -8.33 -0.58 18.82
C ASP A 90 -8.03 0.48 17.75
N LEU A 91 -7.59 1.67 18.17
CA LEU A 91 -7.25 2.79 17.29
C LEU A 91 -5.86 3.33 17.64
N LEU A 92 -4.92 3.14 16.72
CA LEU A 92 -3.55 3.64 16.77
C LEU A 92 -3.42 4.81 15.80
N ILE A 93 -2.97 5.95 16.30
CA ILE A 93 -2.81 7.17 15.52
C ILE A 93 -1.38 7.66 15.66
N ASP A 94 -0.71 7.79 14.52
CA ASP A 94 0.60 8.42 14.43
C ASP A 94 0.45 9.79 13.76
N SER A 95 0.47 10.84 14.57
CA SER A 95 0.35 12.24 14.14
C SER A 95 1.70 12.92 13.90
N ARG A 96 2.83 12.21 14.02
CA ARG A 96 4.17 12.80 13.87
C ARG A 96 4.44 13.37 12.47
N PHE A 97 3.61 13.04 11.49
CA PHE A 97 3.75 13.49 10.10
C PHE A 97 2.85 14.68 9.73
N GLU A 98 2.02 15.17 10.66
CA GLU A 98 1.18 16.36 10.48
C GLU A 98 1.98 17.66 10.48
N GLU A 99 3.11 17.69 11.20
CA GLU A 99 3.95 18.89 11.32
C GLU A 99 4.93 18.96 10.16
N GLU A 100 4.57 19.65 9.07
CA GLU A 100 5.48 19.89 7.95
C GLU A 100 6.00 21.34 7.94
N ASN A 101 7.31 21.50 7.75
CA ASN A 101 7.95 22.79 7.55
C ASN A 101 8.53 22.86 6.13
N LEU A 102 8.03 23.80 5.32
CA LEU A 102 8.48 23.95 3.93
C LEU A 102 9.98 24.21 3.78
N MET A 103 10.62 24.83 4.78
CA MET A 103 12.05 25.15 4.79
C MET A 103 12.91 24.00 5.30
N GLN A 104 12.32 23.03 6.00
CA GLN A 104 13.00 21.85 6.52
C GLN A 104 12.04 20.66 6.46
N PRO A 105 11.70 20.18 5.25
CA PRO A 105 10.66 19.19 5.10
C PRO A 105 11.12 17.84 5.62
N LYS A 106 10.44 17.33 6.65
CA LYS A 106 10.86 16.12 7.40
C LYS A 106 9.80 15.05 7.41
N SER A 107 8.52 15.39 7.24
CA SER A 107 7.41 14.46 7.45
C SER A 107 7.49 13.26 6.52
N TRP A 108 7.85 13.46 5.24
CA TRP A 108 8.01 12.35 4.30
C TRP A 108 9.13 11.39 4.71
N GLU A 109 10.32 11.90 5.03
CA GLU A 109 11.45 11.06 5.41
C GLU A 109 11.20 10.33 6.73
N LEU A 110 10.61 11.02 7.70
CA LEU A 110 10.21 10.43 8.98
C LEU A 110 9.20 9.28 8.76
N TRP A 111 8.21 9.51 7.91
CA TRP A 111 7.21 8.50 7.58
C TRP A 111 7.82 7.30 6.84
N VAL A 112 8.72 7.51 5.87
CA VAL A 112 9.39 6.41 5.16
C VAL A 112 10.18 5.54 6.13
N ARG A 113 10.97 6.14 7.03
CA ARG A 113 11.73 5.40 8.04
C ARG A 113 10.82 4.61 8.97
N GLU A 114 9.72 5.21 9.41
CA GLU A 114 8.76 4.51 10.26
C GLU A 114 8.06 3.37 9.52
N TYR A 115 7.62 3.60 8.29
CA TYR A 115 7.02 2.58 7.45
C TYR A 115 7.96 1.38 7.26
N GLU A 116 9.23 1.64 6.95
CA GLU A 116 10.25 0.60 6.78
C GLU A 116 10.50 -0.18 8.07
N ARG A 117 10.52 0.50 9.23
CA ARG A 117 10.62 -0.15 10.54
C ARG A 117 9.42 -1.06 10.80
N LEU A 118 8.21 -0.60 10.54
CA LEU A 118 6.97 -1.36 10.73
C LEU A 118 6.88 -2.56 9.77
N GLU A 119 7.27 -2.38 8.51
CA GLU A 119 7.30 -3.46 7.52
C GLU A 119 8.36 -4.51 7.88
N ALA A 120 9.58 -4.09 8.23
CA ALA A 120 10.66 -5.01 8.61
C ALA A 120 10.34 -5.82 9.87
N SER A 121 9.61 -5.23 10.82
CA SER A 121 9.15 -5.92 12.03
C SER A 121 7.89 -6.75 11.83
N LYS A 122 7.32 -6.79 10.61
CA LYS A 122 6.03 -7.41 10.30
C LYS A 122 4.87 -6.88 11.14
N PHE A 123 4.96 -5.64 11.61
CA PHE A 123 3.95 -5.04 12.47
C PHE A 123 2.56 -5.03 11.80
N PHE A 124 2.53 -4.82 10.48
CA PHE A 124 1.28 -4.82 9.71
C PHE A 124 0.52 -6.16 9.74
N ASP A 125 1.18 -7.28 10.05
CA ASP A 125 0.51 -8.60 10.18
C ASP A 125 -0.49 -8.61 11.36
N GLY A 126 -0.31 -7.72 12.34
CA GLY A 126 -1.21 -7.53 13.48
C GLY A 126 -2.22 -6.40 13.30
N ILE A 127 -2.20 -5.67 12.19
CA ILE A 127 -3.09 -4.53 11.93
C ILE A 127 -4.27 -4.95 11.06
N GLY A 128 -5.48 -4.72 11.55
CA GLY A 128 -6.71 -5.04 10.81
C GLY A 128 -7.02 -4.05 9.70
N THR A 129 -6.67 -2.77 9.88
CA THR A 129 -6.84 -1.72 8.86
C THR A 129 -5.72 -0.71 8.96
N TYR A 130 -5.05 -0.45 7.83
CA TYR A 130 -4.07 0.62 7.71
C TYR A 130 -4.60 1.76 6.85
N ALA A 131 -4.42 3.00 7.32
CA ALA A 131 -4.88 4.19 6.62
C ALA A 131 -3.83 5.31 6.60
N ILE A 132 -3.84 6.05 5.49
CA ILE A 132 -3.13 7.33 5.31
C ILE A 132 -4.19 8.44 5.30
N ASP A 133 -4.06 9.41 6.20
CA ASP A 133 -5.02 10.52 6.31
C ASP A 133 -4.29 11.88 6.31
N THR A 134 -4.19 12.66 5.23
CA THR A 134 -4.75 12.43 3.90
C THR A 134 -3.66 12.13 2.87
N LEU A 135 -4.05 11.38 1.83
CA LEU A 135 -3.15 11.07 0.71
C LEU A 135 -2.69 12.33 -0.05
N THR A 136 -3.52 13.37 -0.08
CA THR A 136 -3.19 14.66 -0.73
C THR A 136 -2.01 15.33 -0.02
N LEU A 137 -2.10 15.48 1.31
CA LEU A 137 -1.05 16.15 2.09
C LEU A 137 0.22 15.30 2.19
N MET A 138 0.10 13.97 2.24
CA MET A 138 1.26 13.09 2.03
C MET A 138 1.96 13.41 0.70
N GLY A 139 1.18 13.64 -0.37
CA GLY A 139 1.72 14.02 -1.67
C GLY A 139 2.49 15.33 -1.64
N ASP A 140 1.95 16.35 -0.99
CA ASP A 140 2.62 17.65 -0.83
C ASP A 140 3.92 17.52 -0.04
N ASN A 141 3.94 16.69 1.01
CA ASN A 141 5.14 16.41 1.80
C ASN A 141 6.23 15.72 0.96
N VAL A 142 5.86 14.77 0.08
CA VAL A 142 6.81 14.17 -0.88
C VAL A 142 7.39 15.24 -1.81
N LEU A 143 6.57 16.18 -2.29
CA LEU A 143 7.03 17.24 -3.19
C LEU A 143 7.99 18.19 -2.48
N ASN A 144 7.68 18.57 -1.24
CA ASN A 144 8.54 19.41 -0.41
C ASN A 144 9.88 18.72 -0.15
N TRP A 145 9.87 17.42 0.17
CA TRP A 145 11.11 16.66 0.29
C TRP A 145 11.90 16.60 -1.03
N CYS A 146 11.23 16.43 -2.19
CA CYS A 146 11.92 16.41 -3.49
C CYS A 146 12.61 17.74 -3.81
N LYS A 147 12.02 18.87 -3.41
CA LYS A 147 12.59 20.22 -3.51
C LYS A 147 13.83 20.37 -2.65
N ASP A 148 13.76 19.95 -1.38
CA ASP A 148 14.89 20.00 -0.44
C ASP A 148 16.09 19.17 -0.94
N LYS A 149 15.85 18.07 -1.65
CA LYS A 149 16.90 17.25 -2.24
C LYS A 149 17.42 17.76 -3.59
N ASP A 150 16.88 18.84 -4.15
CA ASP A 150 17.44 19.49 -5.33
C ASP A 150 18.34 20.66 -4.92
N PRO A 151 19.68 20.54 -5.00
CA PRO A 151 20.59 21.59 -4.60
C PRO A 151 20.50 22.85 -5.45
N LYS A 152 19.77 22.81 -6.57
CA LYS A 152 19.53 23.96 -7.46
C LYS A 152 18.15 24.57 -7.26
N TYR A 153 17.33 24.01 -6.37
CA TYR A 153 15.99 24.52 -6.14
C TYR A 153 16.05 25.79 -5.31
N ASP A 154 15.24 26.75 -5.75
CA ASP A 154 15.06 28.05 -5.15
C ASP A 154 13.68 28.07 -4.51
N ASN A 155 13.60 28.27 -3.20
CA ASN A 155 12.35 28.20 -2.44
C ASN A 155 11.34 29.29 -2.84
N ASP A 156 11.80 30.35 -3.52
CA ASP A 156 10.93 31.40 -4.06
C ASP A 156 10.31 31.04 -5.41
N LYS A 157 10.67 29.87 -5.99
CA LYS A 157 10.17 29.41 -7.28
C LYS A 157 9.17 28.28 -7.14
N VAL A 158 8.20 28.26 -8.07
CA VAL A 158 7.31 27.11 -8.23
C VAL A 158 8.09 25.86 -8.64
N PRO A 159 7.71 24.67 -8.15
CA PRO A 159 8.34 23.42 -8.56
C PRO A 159 8.24 23.22 -10.07
N ASP A 160 9.34 22.78 -10.69
CA ASP A 160 9.34 22.46 -12.12
C ASP A 160 8.88 21.00 -12.37
N ARG A 161 8.79 20.64 -13.65
CA ARG A 161 8.37 19.30 -14.10
C ARG A 161 9.19 18.16 -13.48
N ARG A 162 10.48 18.36 -13.19
CA ARG A 162 11.37 17.32 -12.64
C ARG A 162 10.99 16.98 -11.20
N HIS A 163 10.58 17.98 -10.42
CA HIS A 163 10.11 17.80 -9.05
C HIS A 163 8.82 16.98 -9.00
N TYR A 164 7.85 17.31 -9.86
CA TYR A 164 6.61 16.54 -9.98
C TYR A 164 6.84 15.10 -10.47
N HIS A 165 7.78 14.89 -11.39
CA HIS A 165 8.15 13.54 -11.83
C HIS A 165 8.78 12.71 -10.71
N ARG A 166 9.68 13.30 -9.92
CA ARG A 166 10.25 12.64 -8.74
C ARG A 166 9.15 12.32 -7.73
N GLN A 167 8.29 13.29 -7.43
CA GLN A 167 7.15 13.09 -6.53
C GLN A 167 6.26 11.94 -7.00
N ALA A 168 5.92 11.89 -8.30
CA ALA A 168 5.13 10.80 -8.87
C ALA A 168 5.84 9.45 -8.76
N PHE A 169 7.15 9.39 -9.01
CA PHE A 169 7.95 8.17 -8.86
C PHE A 169 7.89 7.61 -7.43
N TYR A 170 8.17 8.45 -6.43
CA TYR A 170 8.12 8.04 -5.03
C TYR A 170 6.71 7.64 -4.58
N LYS A 171 5.69 8.43 -4.94
CA LYS A 171 4.29 8.08 -4.65
C LYS A 171 3.92 6.74 -5.28
N ALA A 172 4.24 6.51 -6.55
CA ALA A 172 3.91 5.26 -7.23
C ALA A 172 4.61 4.05 -6.60
N GLY A 173 5.90 4.17 -6.26
CA GLY A 173 6.64 3.13 -5.55
C GLY A 173 6.01 2.83 -4.19
N MET A 174 5.62 3.86 -3.46
CA MET A 174 5.03 3.69 -2.14
C MET A 174 3.61 3.12 -2.20
N MET A 175 2.76 3.60 -3.10
CA MET A 175 1.42 3.05 -3.29
C MET A 175 1.47 1.55 -3.60
N LYS A 176 2.46 1.08 -4.38
CA LYS A 176 2.66 -0.35 -4.61
C LYS A 176 2.96 -1.12 -3.33
N ARG A 177 3.78 -0.58 -2.43
CA ARG A 177 4.08 -1.20 -1.13
C ARG A 177 2.85 -1.21 -0.23
N LEU A 178 2.15 -0.09 -0.11
CA LEU A 178 0.89 0.02 0.63
C LEU A 178 -0.18 -0.96 0.13
N THR A 179 -0.31 -1.11 -1.19
CA THR A 179 -1.25 -2.05 -1.78
C THR A 179 -0.75 -3.50 -1.76
N SER A 180 0.47 -3.75 -1.30
CA SER A 180 1.02 -5.10 -1.09
C SER A 180 1.03 -5.54 0.37
N LEU A 181 0.66 -4.65 1.30
CA LEU A 181 0.41 -5.03 2.70
C LEU A 181 -0.64 -6.16 2.78
N PRO A 182 -0.46 -7.09 3.76
CA PRO A 182 -1.30 -8.28 3.92
C PRO A 182 -2.79 -7.99 4.14
#